data_AF-K0JLJ0-F1
#
_entry.id   AF-K0JLJ0-F1
#
_cell.length_a   1.000
_cell.length_b   1.000
_cell.length_c   1.000
_cell.angle_alpha   90.00
_cell.angle_beta   90.00
_cell.angle_gamma   90.00
#
_symmetry.space_group_name_H-M   'P 1'
#
loop_
_entity.id
_entity.type
_entity.pdbx_description
1 polymer ?
#
loop_
_entity_poly.entity_id
_entity_poly.type
_entity_poly.pdbx_seq_one_letter_code
_entity_poly.pdbx_strand_id
1 'polypeptide(L)' 'MSFLKDIFGRKRKKLTCSICGKEINNNFQAKYLKINGCLQLSTVHYECAKKLNNLEKSIKGE' A
#
# COMPACT_ATOMS: atom_id res chain seq x y z
N MET A 1 -16.82 -32.19 -2.11
CA MET A 1 -16.21 -30.87 -1.79
C MET A 1 -14.90 -30.76 -2.57
N SER A 2 -14.77 -29.79 -3.48
CA SER A 2 -13.59 -29.69 -4.38
C SER A 2 -12.35 -29.16 -3.64
N PHE A 3 -11.27 -29.93 -3.68
CA PHE A 3 -9.93 -29.60 -3.15
C PHE A 3 -9.42 -28.21 -3.60
N LEU A 4 -9.81 -27.78 -4.81
CA LEU A 4 -9.48 -26.46 -5.37
C LEU A 4 -10.11 -25.30 -4.58
N LYS A 5 -11.31 -25.47 -4.01
CA LYS A 5 -11.94 -24.45 -3.16
C LYS A 5 -11.20 -24.24 -1.84
N ASP A 6 -10.48 -25.24 -1.33
CA ASP A 6 -9.66 -25.10 -0.11
C ASP A 6 -8.34 -24.36 -0.38
N ILE A 7 -7.74 -24.59 -1.55
CA ILE A 7 -6.50 -23.91 -1.97
C ILE A 7 -6.77 -22.43 -2.26
N PHE A 8 -7.86 -22.12 -2.98
CA PHE A 8 -8.22 -20.73 -3.31
C PHE A 8 -9.13 -20.05 -2.27
N GLY A 9 -9.74 -20.80 -1.36
CA GLY A 9 -10.62 -20.28 -0.29
C GLY A 9 -9.87 -19.80 0.95
N ARG A 10 -8.62 -20.24 1.15
CA ARG A 10 -7.80 -19.83 2.29
C ARG A 10 -7.09 -18.51 1.99
N LYS A 11 -7.66 -17.44 2.53
CA LYS A 11 -7.08 -16.08 2.67
C LYS A 11 -6.94 -15.32 1.35
N ARG A 12 -7.99 -14.56 1.01
CA ARG A 12 -7.76 -13.26 0.34
C ARG A 12 -6.80 -12.47 1.23
N LYS A 13 -5.53 -12.37 0.83
CA LYS A 13 -4.58 -11.47 1.49
C LYS A 13 -5.16 -10.06 1.32
N LYS A 14 -5.72 -9.54 2.41
CA LYS A 14 -6.20 -8.17 2.50
C LYS A 14 -5.00 -7.28 2.24
N LEU A 15 -5.00 -6.57 1.11
CA LEU A 15 -3.97 -5.57 0.83
C LEU A 15 -4.12 -4.49 1.90
N THR A 16 -3.01 -4.10 2.53
CA THR A 16 -2.98 -3.04 3.53
C THR A 16 -2.10 -1.89 3.04
N CYS A 17 -2.50 -0.68 3.37
CA CYS A 17 -1.75 0.51 3.05
C CYS A 17 -0.58 0.67 4.02
N SER A 18 0.65 0.72 3.50
CA SER A 18 1.86 0.87 4.33
C SER A 18 1.97 2.22 5.04
N ILE A 19 1.17 3.22 4.66
CA ILE A 19 1.17 4.56 5.29
C ILE A 19 0.19 4.61 6.47
N CYS A 20 -1.06 4.15 6.29
CA CYS A 20 -2.11 4.31 7.28
C CYS A 20 -2.55 3.00 7.96
N GLY A 21 -2.01 1.85 7.55
CA GLY A 21 -2.32 0.52 8.07
C GLY A 21 -3.70 -0.01 7.72
N LYS A 22 -4.57 0.79 7.09
CA LYS A 22 -5.94 0.38 6.71
C LYS A 22 -5.94 -0.53 5.50
N GLU A 23 -6.99 -1.35 5.41
CA GLU A 23 -7.24 -2.22 4.27
C GLU A 23 -7.48 -1.40 2.98
N ILE A 24 -6.93 -1.90 1.90
CA ILE A 24 -7.10 -1.40 0.54
C ILE A 24 -8.17 -2.28 -0.10
N ASN A 25 -9.38 -1.73 -0.20
CA ASN A 25 -10.50 -2.40 -0.86
C ASN A 25 -10.66 -1.98 -2.33
N ASN A 26 -10.10 -0.83 -2.72
CA ASN A 26 -10.20 -0.23 -4.06
C ASN A 26 -8.82 0.26 -4.57
N ASN A 27 -8.79 1.01 -5.67
CA ASN A 27 -7.62 1.64 -6.30
C ASN A 27 -6.46 1.94 -5.34
N PHE A 28 -5.31 1.32 -5.63
CA PHE A 28 -4.06 1.51 -4.93
C PHE A 28 -2.96 1.91 -5.88
N GLN A 29 -1.91 2.50 -5.33
CA GLN A 29 -0.68 2.77 -6.05
C GLN A 29 0.46 2.04 -5.36
N ALA A 30 1.40 1.51 -6.14
CA ALA A 30 2.67 1.05 -5.63
C ALA A 30 3.63 2.24 -5.58
N LYS A 31 4.20 2.53 -4.41
CA LYS A 31 5.21 3.59 -4.21
C LYS A 31 6.42 3.02 -3.50
N TYR A 32 7.61 3.43 -3.91
CA TYR A 32 8.83 3.15 -3.16
C TYR A 32 8.86 4.02 -1.91
N LEU A 33 8.86 3.38 -0.74
CA LEU A 33 8.99 4.05 0.55
C LEU A 33 10.37 3.73 1.12
N LYS A 34 11.02 4.74 1.70
CA LYS A 34 12.28 4.54 2.42
C LYS A 34 11.97 4.12 3.85
N ILE A 35 12.08 2.83 4.14
CA ILE A 35 11.82 2.25 5.46
C ILE A 35 13.16 1.75 6.00
N ASN A 36 13.55 2.21 7.19
CA ASN A 36 14.84 1.86 7.82
C ASN A 36 16.06 2.05 6.90
N GLY A 37 16.04 3.09 6.06
CA GLY A 37 17.13 3.38 5.12
C GLY A 37 17.05 2.64 3.78
N CYS A 38 16.22 1.60 3.66
CA CYS A 38 16.05 0.82 2.43
C CYS A 38 14.82 1.27 1.63
N LEU A 39 14.92 1.27 0.30
CA LEU A 39 13.78 1.51 -0.59
C LEU A 39 12.98 0.22 -0.73
N GLN A 40 11.75 0.22 -0.23
CA GLN A 40 10.84 -0.92 -0.32
C GLN A 40 9.61 -0.54 -1.17
N LEU A 41 9.29 -1.39 -2.15
CA LEU A 41 8.05 -1.26 -2.92
C LEU A 41 6.86 -1.59 -2.02
N SER A 42 6.01 -0.60 -1.78
CA SER A 42 4.92 -0.68 -0.83
C SER A 42 3.59 -0.30 -1.49
N THR A 43 2.52 -0.96 -1.10
CA THR A 43 1.17 -0.64 -1.56
C THR A 43 0.55 0.43 -0.67
N VAL A 44 0.04 1.48 -1.30
CA VAL A 44 -0.54 2.63 -0.60
C VAL A 44 -1.86 3.06 -1.24
N HIS A 45 -2.78 3.60 -0.44
CA HIS A 45 -3.94 4.28 -0.99
C HIS A 45 -3.49 5.49 -1.81
N TYR A 46 -4.23 5.78 -2.88
CA TYR A 46 -3.94 6.94 -3.75
C TYR A 46 -3.96 8.26 -2.98
N GLU A 47 -4.92 8.43 -2.07
CA GLU A 47 -5.02 9.63 -1.22
C GLU A 47 -3.82 9.77 -0.27
N CYS A 48 -3.33 8.66 0.29
CA CYS A 48 -2.14 8.64 1.14
C CYS A 48 -0.90 9.02 0.33
N ALA A 49 -0.75 8.49 -0.89
CA ALA A 49 0.34 8.85 -1.79
C ALA A 49 0.31 10.34 -2.18
N LYS A 50 -0.87 10.89 -2.46
CA LYS A 50 -1.06 12.31 -2.78
C LYS A 50 -0.69 13.23 -1.61
N LYS A 51 -1.12 12.89 -0.39
CA LYS A 51 -0.75 13.63 0.83
C LYS A 51 0.76 13.58 1.06
N LEU A 52 1.39 12.42 0.86
CA LEU A 52 2.85 12.28 0.99
C LEU A 52 3.58 13.17 -0.02
N ASN A 53 3.19 13.15 -1.30
CA ASN A 53 3.80 14.00 -2.33
C ASN A 53 3.67 15.50 -2.00
N ASN A 54 2.51 15.92 -1.49
CA ASN A 54 2.31 17.32 -1.10
C ASN A 54 3.21 17.71 0.09
N LEU A 55 3.34 16.83 1.09
CA LEU A 55 4.27 17.04 2.21
C LEU A 55 5.72 17.12 1.74
N GLU A 56 6.13 16.21 0.85
CA GLU A 56 7.49 16.21 0.28
C GLU A 56 7.78 17.51 -0.49
N LYS A 57 6.80 18.04 -1.23
CA LYS A 57 6.91 19.34 -1.91
C LYS A 57 7.00 20.51 -0.93
N SER A 58 6.13 20.55 0.07
CA SER A 58 6.16 21.61 1.10
C SER A 58 7.47 21.62 1.89
N ILE A 59 8.07 20.46 2.16
CA ILE A 59 9.38 20.37 2.85
C ILE A 59 10.52 20.81 1.93
N LYS A 60 10.42 20.55 0.62
CA LYS A 60 11.42 20.99 -0.37
C LYS A 60 11.36 22.48 -0.71
N GLY A 61 10.33 23.20 -0.26
CA GLY A 61 10.19 24.64 -0.51
C GLY A 61 9.91 24.97 -1.99
N GLU A 62 9.26 24.05 -2.72
CA GLU A 62 8.71 24.29 -4.05
C GLU A 62 7.31 24.88 -4.01
#